data_AF-A0A9D8RQ59-F1
#
_entry.id   AF-A0A9D8RQ59-F1
#
_cell.length_a   1.000
_cell.length_b   1.000
_cell.length_c   1.000
_cell.angle_alpha   90.00
_cell.angle_beta   90.00
_cell.angle_gamma   90.00
#
_symmetry.space_group_name_H-M   'P 1'
#
loop_
_entity.id
_entity.type
_entity.pdbx_description
1 polymer ?
#
loop_
_entity_poly.entity_id
_entity_poly.type
_entity_poly.pdbx_seq_one_letter_code
_entity_poly.pdbx_strand_id
1 'polypeptide(L)'
;WPSQKRDVHDVAWNSSIRSYEQVNRVRMALGYYWKDASLKFNWLQARGNLWENTTARNEQTISRRSIFPNSFETEFTLRLDDISGATAGFNASYGLGDALTSNSYYKLLNGVVIICQRRDNLSPHSLQITIGRAIGGRISFWEFESPIYQGVSYLETPVKIRKQGSLWSIYLNNKLAASFSYDINVQYETMFGSRHQRWSNLGQTWRILDDEGNYLTPPLMNPCIVSDVLEKAPDDLWGAVNANLGETDATYKLSVFLSEDGKHFDNGQMYDLGIVIGQKQPYMYYIFQISSPPNVAFEVKNQLIYRLTSFISFGIVNLTGRSVLEALQDLSLISGYEFGLNRNDVFFFRPRQTSTTPVYVLDKNELVKIDTVTRELNSLFTKLTLSFGEQPLEFYADTGDRPTPVDRYGIRNKDIDMPDIVSYENPELAQAIGPQLLEIYSALSRKITCVARMNLELELGDIVNLKRDMPLTVPAGYSDYTKYKSLNTFYRACKIVGLSYDFQKRQVKYTLRDVSNKNTEPIMDFIQYQTQFPIPLKNRR
;
A
#
# COMPACT_ATOMS: atom_id res chain seq x y z
N TRP A 1 14.19 5.09 -19.43
CA TRP A 1 14.83 5.12 -18.11
C TRP A 1 16.20 4.47 -18.27
N PRO A 2 17.31 5.15 -17.96
CA PRO A 2 18.64 4.74 -18.40
C PRO A 2 19.04 3.42 -17.76
N SER A 3 19.63 2.54 -18.56
CA SER A 3 19.93 1.13 -18.27
C SER A 3 21.17 0.90 -17.40
N GLN A 4 21.66 1.92 -16.71
CA GLN A 4 22.86 1.84 -15.87
C GLN A 4 22.57 2.33 -14.45
N LYS A 5 21.60 1.71 -13.77
CA LYS A 5 21.58 1.75 -12.30
C LYS A 5 22.76 0.90 -11.81
N ARG A 6 23.81 1.52 -11.27
CA ARG A 6 24.83 0.78 -10.51
C ARG A 6 24.14 0.09 -9.33
N ASP A 7 24.23 -1.24 -9.31
CA ASP A 7 23.91 -2.17 -8.24
C ASP A 7 22.83 -1.69 -7.24
N VAL A 8 21.60 -1.58 -7.73
CA VAL A 8 20.42 -1.33 -6.88
C VAL A 8 19.77 -2.67 -6.58
N HIS A 9 19.68 -3.02 -5.30
CA HIS A 9 18.96 -4.21 -4.85
C HIS A 9 17.53 -3.85 -4.44
N ASP A 10 16.59 -4.68 -4.85
CA ASP A 10 15.23 -4.64 -4.33
C ASP A 10 15.23 -5.19 -2.91
N VAL A 11 15.01 -4.32 -1.94
CA VAL A 11 14.83 -4.72 -0.55
C VAL A 11 13.34 -4.92 -0.31
N ALA A 12 12.94 -6.17 -0.09
CA ALA A 12 11.60 -6.52 0.31
C ALA A 12 11.39 -6.18 1.79
N TRP A 13 10.46 -5.26 2.08
CA TRP A 13 9.98 -5.04 3.43
C TRP A 13 8.73 -5.89 3.68
N ASN A 14 8.78 -6.71 4.73
CA ASN A 14 7.65 -7.50 5.21
C ASN A 14 6.60 -6.60 5.89
N SER A 15 5.89 -5.78 5.11
CA SER A 15 4.74 -5.02 5.57
C SER A 15 3.51 -5.43 4.76
N SER A 16 2.47 -5.91 5.45
CA SER A 16 1.24 -6.33 4.78
C SER A 16 0.47 -5.11 4.27
N ILE A 17 0.37 -4.96 2.95
CA ILE A 17 -0.50 -3.96 2.33
C ILE A 17 -1.88 -4.57 2.12
N ARG A 18 -2.93 -3.84 2.50
CA ARG A 18 -4.31 -4.16 2.14
C ARG A 18 -4.59 -3.69 0.71
N SER A 19 -4.72 -4.63 -0.22
CA SER A 19 -5.42 -4.40 -1.49
C SER A 19 -6.88 -4.83 -1.33
N TYR A 20 -7.79 -4.32 -2.17
CA TYR A 20 -9.20 -4.72 -2.12
C TYR A 20 -9.75 -5.00 -3.52
N GLU A 21 -10.74 -5.89 -3.56
CA GLU A 21 -11.53 -6.18 -4.75
C GLU A 21 -13.02 -6.00 -4.43
N GLN A 22 -13.76 -5.36 -5.32
CA GLN A 22 -15.21 -5.31 -5.23
C GLN A 22 -15.82 -6.65 -5.63
N VAL A 23 -16.58 -7.25 -4.70
CA VAL A 23 -17.33 -8.46 -4.99
C VAL A 23 -18.67 -8.06 -5.59
N ASN A 24 -18.67 -7.82 -6.90
CA ASN A 24 -19.90 -7.53 -7.64
C ASN A 24 -20.63 -8.80 -8.12
N ARG A 25 -20.05 -9.98 -7.87
CA ARG A 25 -20.58 -11.26 -8.35
C ARG A 25 -21.00 -12.14 -7.18
N VAL A 26 -22.30 -12.31 -7.06
CA VAL A 26 -22.94 -13.20 -6.10
C VAL A 26 -23.48 -14.39 -6.86
N ARG A 27 -23.04 -15.59 -6.47
CA ARG A 27 -23.44 -16.85 -7.09
C ARG A 27 -24.88 -17.22 -6.76
N MET A 28 -25.29 -16.94 -5.51
CA MET A 28 -26.64 -17.17 -5.02
C MET A 28 -26.99 -16.15 -3.95
N ALA A 29 -28.20 -15.60 -4.00
CA ALA A 29 -28.70 -14.67 -3.00
C ALA A 29 -30.14 -15.06 -2.63
N LEU A 30 -30.29 -15.84 -1.57
CA LEU A 30 -31.58 -16.32 -1.09
C LEU A 30 -32.33 -15.21 -0.34
N GLY A 31 -33.48 -14.79 -0.88
CA GLY A 31 -34.30 -13.71 -0.29
C GLY A 31 -33.76 -12.31 -0.58
N TYR A 32 -32.84 -12.21 -1.53
CA TYR A 32 -32.22 -10.96 -1.96
C TYR A 32 -32.37 -10.75 -3.46
N TYR A 33 -32.40 -9.49 -3.86
CA TYR A 33 -32.38 -9.10 -5.26
C TYR A 33 -31.57 -7.81 -5.46
N TRP A 34 -31.03 -7.65 -6.66
CA TRP A 34 -30.34 -6.43 -7.05
C TRP A 34 -31.33 -5.29 -7.27
N LYS A 35 -31.10 -4.16 -6.60
CA LYS A 35 -31.77 -2.88 -6.85
C LYS A 35 -30.85 -1.73 -6.45
N ASP A 36 -30.75 -0.71 -7.30
CA ASP A 36 -29.97 0.52 -7.05
C ASP A 36 -28.52 0.22 -6.60
N ALA A 37 -27.85 -0.69 -7.32
CA ALA A 37 -26.48 -1.17 -7.04
C ALA A 37 -26.28 -1.79 -5.64
N SER A 38 -27.34 -2.28 -5.00
CA SER A 38 -27.30 -2.95 -3.70
C SER A 38 -28.14 -4.22 -3.70
N LEU A 39 -27.80 -5.16 -2.80
CA LEU A 39 -28.65 -6.31 -2.54
C LEU A 39 -29.69 -5.93 -1.50
N LYS A 40 -30.96 -5.96 -1.90
CA LYS A 40 -32.09 -5.65 -1.04
C LYS A 40 -32.73 -6.93 -0.55
N PHE A 41 -32.95 -7.01 0.75
CA PHE A 41 -33.81 -8.04 1.32
C PHE A 41 -35.26 -7.79 0.87
N ASN A 42 -36.00 -8.84 0.53
CA ASN A 42 -37.33 -8.67 -0.08
C ASN A 42 -38.42 -9.56 0.47
N TRP A 43 -38.27 -9.95 1.74
CA TRP A 43 -39.26 -10.82 2.32
C TRP A 43 -40.53 -10.03 2.65
N LEU A 44 -41.48 -10.07 1.72
CA LEU A 44 -42.78 -9.42 1.82
C LEU A 44 -43.75 -10.32 2.59
N GLN A 45 -44.48 -9.73 3.54
CA GLN A 45 -45.65 -10.31 4.23
C GLN A 45 -45.43 -11.53 5.14
N ALA A 46 -44.20 -11.84 5.55
CA ALA A 46 -43.89 -12.97 6.44
C ALA A 46 -43.88 -12.62 7.95
N ARG A 47 -44.72 -11.68 8.42
CA ARG A 47 -44.83 -11.40 9.87
C ARG A 47 -45.33 -12.67 10.58
N GLY A 48 -44.42 -13.42 11.20
CA GLY A 48 -44.71 -14.64 11.96
C GLY A 48 -44.35 -15.98 11.30
N ASN A 49 -43.73 -15.99 10.10
CA ASN A 49 -43.19 -17.22 9.50
C ASN A 49 -41.66 -17.25 9.64
N LEU A 50 -41.06 -18.45 9.67
CA LEU A 50 -39.60 -18.65 9.53
C LEU A 50 -39.28 -18.95 8.05
N TRP A 51 -38.08 -18.64 7.57
CA TRP A 51 -37.70 -18.89 6.17
C TRP A 51 -37.85 -20.36 5.77
N GLU A 52 -37.35 -21.25 6.63
CA GLU A 52 -37.45 -22.70 6.52
C GLU A 52 -38.88 -23.24 6.66
N ASN A 53 -39.80 -22.45 7.26
CA ASN A 53 -41.16 -22.86 7.59
C ASN A 53 -42.17 -21.79 7.13
N THR A 54 -42.33 -21.65 5.81
CA THR A 54 -43.24 -20.65 5.23
C THR A 54 -44.64 -21.22 5.12
N THR A 55 -45.65 -20.48 5.58
CA THR A 55 -47.07 -20.89 5.51
C THR A 55 -47.90 -19.84 4.78
N ALA A 56 -48.63 -20.23 3.72
CA ALA A 56 -49.66 -19.41 3.06
C ALA A 56 -51.08 -19.88 3.42
N ARG A 57 -52.01 -18.94 3.65
CA ARG A 57 -53.41 -19.21 4.04
C ARG A 57 -54.38 -18.21 3.42
N ASN A 58 -55.66 -18.57 3.28
CA ASN A 58 -56.76 -17.65 3.00
C ASN A 58 -56.49 -16.73 1.79
N GLU A 59 -56.16 -17.31 0.64
CA GLU A 59 -55.90 -16.55 -0.61
C GLU A 59 -54.66 -15.64 -0.55
N GLN A 60 -53.84 -15.73 0.50
CA GLN A 60 -52.57 -15.02 0.58
C GLN A 60 -51.56 -15.63 -0.38
N THR A 61 -50.91 -14.77 -1.16
CA THR A 61 -49.73 -15.12 -1.93
C THR A 61 -48.48 -14.64 -1.22
N ILE A 62 -47.57 -15.56 -0.92
CA ILE A 62 -46.23 -15.23 -0.47
C ILE A 62 -45.31 -15.39 -1.66
N SER A 63 -44.62 -14.32 -2.05
CA SER A 63 -43.62 -14.37 -3.09
C SER A 63 -42.33 -13.76 -2.58
N ARG A 64 -41.21 -14.39 -2.90
CA ARG A 64 -39.87 -13.90 -2.58
C ARG A 64 -39.02 -13.93 -3.84
N ARG A 65 -38.14 -12.93 -3.95
CA ARG A 65 -37.21 -12.85 -5.08
C ARG A 65 -35.81 -13.23 -4.59
N SER A 66 -35.09 -13.97 -5.41
CA SER A 66 -33.76 -14.47 -5.10
C SER A 66 -32.91 -14.38 -6.36
N ILE A 67 -31.60 -14.56 -6.17
CA ILE A 67 -30.66 -14.80 -7.26
C ILE A 67 -30.28 -16.27 -7.16
N PHE A 68 -30.62 -17.05 -8.18
CA PHE A 68 -30.29 -18.47 -8.22
C PHE A 68 -29.16 -18.72 -9.23
N PRO A 69 -28.24 -19.66 -8.92
CA PRO A 69 -27.26 -20.11 -9.90
C PRO A 69 -27.94 -20.94 -11.00
N ASN A 70 -27.20 -21.24 -12.06
CA ASN A 70 -27.74 -22.07 -13.15
C ASN A 70 -28.08 -23.49 -12.68
N SER A 71 -27.32 -24.02 -11.72
CA SER A 71 -27.49 -25.36 -11.15
C SER A 71 -27.70 -25.27 -9.63
N PHE A 72 -28.85 -25.74 -9.15
CA PHE A 72 -29.22 -25.72 -7.74
C PHE A 72 -30.17 -26.88 -7.39
N GLU A 73 -30.31 -27.11 -6.10
CA GLU A 73 -31.31 -28.02 -5.54
C GLU A 73 -32.04 -27.35 -4.37
N THR A 74 -33.34 -27.63 -4.25
CA THR A 74 -34.09 -27.37 -3.02
C THR A 74 -34.84 -28.62 -2.58
N GLU A 75 -34.83 -28.86 -1.27
CA GLU A 75 -35.54 -29.96 -0.63
C GLU A 75 -36.40 -29.40 0.50
N PHE A 76 -37.61 -29.91 0.63
CA PHE A 76 -38.51 -29.56 1.72
C PHE A 76 -39.62 -30.59 1.93
N THR A 77 -40.29 -30.53 3.08
CA THR A 77 -41.55 -31.25 3.28
C THR A 77 -42.71 -30.30 2.97
N LEU A 78 -43.47 -30.66 1.94
CA LEU A 78 -44.72 -30.01 1.65
C LEU A 78 -45.79 -30.52 2.61
N ARG A 79 -46.41 -29.63 3.39
CA ARG A 79 -47.60 -29.89 4.20
C ARG A 79 -48.79 -29.09 3.69
N LEU A 80 -49.91 -29.77 3.50
CA LEU A 80 -51.20 -29.17 3.16
C LEU A 80 -52.22 -29.55 4.22
N ASP A 81 -52.84 -28.57 4.88
CA ASP A 81 -54.00 -28.83 5.76
C ASP A 81 -55.29 -28.38 5.06
N ASP A 82 -56.30 -29.26 4.97
CA ASP A 82 -57.66 -28.93 4.53
C ASP A 82 -58.50 -28.55 5.77
N ILE A 83 -58.82 -27.27 5.92
CA ILE A 83 -59.35 -26.71 7.17
C ILE A 83 -60.89 -26.72 7.20
N SER A 84 -61.59 -26.81 6.06
CA SER A 84 -63.06 -26.68 6.06
C SER A 84 -63.84 -27.82 5.43
N GLY A 85 -63.22 -28.80 4.78
CA GLY A 85 -63.96 -29.90 4.15
C GLY A 85 -64.90 -29.48 3.02
N ALA A 86 -64.97 -28.19 2.67
CA ALA A 86 -66.00 -27.59 1.82
C ALA A 86 -65.37 -26.64 0.81
N THR A 87 -65.04 -27.16 -0.37
CA THR A 87 -65.51 -26.70 -1.70
C THR A 87 -64.74 -27.45 -2.79
N ALA A 88 -65.46 -27.94 -3.79
CA ALA A 88 -64.84 -28.43 -5.02
C ALA A 88 -64.28 -27.25 -5.82
N GLY A 89 -63.05 -27.41 -6.30
CA GLY A 89 -62.33 -26.39 -7.05
C GLY A 89 -61.75 -25.30 -6.15
N PHE A 90 -60.43 -25.35 -5.95
CA PHE A 90 -59.45 -24.27 -6.03
C PHE A 90 -58.11 -24.80 -5.47
N ASN A 91 -57.03 -24.47 -6.17
CA ASN A 91 -55.75 -25.17 -6.12
C ASN A 91 -54.70 -24.36 -5.36
N ALA A 92 -54.18 -24.87 -4.24
CA ALA A 92 -52.97 -24.30 -3.65
C ALA A 92 -51.75 -24.65 -4.53
N SER A 93 -50.79 -23.73 -4.62
CA SER A 93 -49.60 -23.94 -5.46
C SER A 93 -48.31 -23.45 -4.82
N TYR A 94 -47.24 -24.17 -5.11
CA TYR A 94 -45.86 -23.74 -4.94
C TYR A 94 -45.25 -23.56 -6.32
N GLY A 95 -44.37 -22.59 -6.51
CA GLY A 95 -43.64 -22.51 -7.77
C GLY A 95 -42.34 -21.74 -7.72
N LEU A 96 -41.48 -22.05 -8.69
CA LEU A 96 -40.19 -21.43 -8.96
C LEU A 96 -40.14 -20.95 -10.40
N GLY A 97 -39.83 -19.67 -10.64
CA GLY A 97 -39.86 -19.10 -12.00
C GLY A 97 -39.22 -17.73 -12.15
N ASP A 98 -39.32 -17.13 -13.34
CA ASP A 98 -38.58 -15.93 -13.76
C ASP A 98 -39.30 -14.59 -13.50
N ALA A 99 -40.63 -14.54 -13.59
CA ALA A 99 -41.41 -13.33 -13.43
C ALA A 99 -42.80 -13.60 -12.86
N LEU A 100 -43.38 -12.57 -12.21
CA LEU A 100 -44.76 -12.60 -11.73
C LEU A 100 -45.74 -11.99 -12.75
N THR A 101 -46.82 -12.68 -13.11
CA THR A 101 -47.93 -12.13 -13.90
C THR A 101 -48.93 -11.40 -12.99
N SER A 102 -49.69 -10.45 -13.55
CA SER A 102 -50.78 -9.76 -12.86
C SER A 102 -52.04 -10.62 -12.68
N ASN A 103 -52.09 -11.82 -13.28
CA ASN A 103 -53.24 -12.70 -13.19
C ASN A 103 -53.28 -13.44 -11.85
N SER A 104 -54.44 -13.40 -11.21
CA SER A 104 -54.70 -13.77 -9.81
C SER A 104 -54.58 -15.26 -9.48
N TYR A 105 -54.42 -16.14 -10.48
CA TYR A 105 -54.53 -17.59 -10.27
C TYR A 105 -53.18 -18.31 -10.18
N TYR A 106 -52.20 -17.89 -10.99
CA TYR A 106 -50.86 -18.46 -10.99
C TYR A 106 -49.88 -17.35 -11.34
N LYS A 107 -49.11 -16.90 -10.36
CA LYS A 107 -48.27 -15.73 -10.59
C LYS A 107 -47.06 -16.03 -11.46
N LEU A 108 -46.68 -17.26 -11.81
CA LEU A 108 -45.44 -17.47 -12.58
C LEU A 108 -45.63 -17.35 -14.10
N LEU A 109 -44.74 -16.60 -14.76
CA LEU A 109 -44.68 -16.50 -16.22
C LEU A 109 -44.02 -17.74 -16.84
N ASN A 110 -42.80 -18.08 -16.44
CA ASN A 110 -42.11 -19.30 -16.83
C ASN A 110 -41.54 -20.03 -15.61
N GLY A 111 -41.68 -21.35 -15.55
CA GLY A 111 -41.05 -22.16 -14.51
C GLY A 111 -41.80 -23.40 -14.08
N VAL A 112 -41.54 -23.85 -12.85
CA VAL A 112 -42.10 -25.05 -12.25
C VAL A 112 -43.22 -24.67 -11.31
N VAL A 113 -44.35 -25.36 -11.42
CA VAL A 113 -45.49 -25.21 -10.51
C VAL A 113 -45.84 -26.58 -9.94
N ILE A 114 -45.92 -26.69 -8.63
CA ILE A 114 -46.48 -27.84 -7.92
C ILE A 114 -47.86 -27.41 -7.45
N ILE A 115 -48.88 -28.12 -7.89
CA ILE A 115 -50.27 -27.85 -7.57
C ILE A 115 -50.79 -28.99 -6.71
N CYS A 116 -51.57 -28.68 -5.68
CA CYS A 116 -52.45 -29.66 -5.08
C CYS A 116 -53.90 -29.33 -5.42
N GLN A 117 -54.62 -30.36 -5.86
CA GLN A 117 -56.03 -30.28 -6.19
C GLN A 117 -56.79 -31.33 -5.39
N ARG A 118 -57.97 -30.94 -4.88
CA ARG A 118 -58.96 -31.86 -4.34
C ARG A 118 -59.75 -32.48 -5.49
N ARG A 119 -59.84 -33.82 -5.54
CA ARG A 119 -60.72 -34.55 -6.47
C ARG A 119 -61.98 -35.01 -5.76
N ASP A 120 -63.09 -34.33 -6.02
CA ASP A 120 -64.37 -34.64 -5.36
C ASP A 120 -65.19 -35.74 -6.05
N ASN A 121 -64.77 -36.24 -7.21
CA ASN A 121 -65.49 -37.28 -7.95
C ASN A 121 -65.08 -38.73 -7.60
N LEU A 122 -64.18 -38.93 -6.63
CA LEU A 122 -63.75 -40.26 -6.17
C LEU A 122 -64.02 -40.37 -4.67
N SER A 123 -64.87 -41.31 -4.26
CA SER A 123 -65.00 -41.69 -2.86
C SER A 123 -63.83 -42.61 -2.51
N PRO A 124 -63.04 -42.34 -1.46
CA PRO A 124 -63.07 -41.21 -0.52
C PRO A 124 -62.35 -39.95 -1.04
N HIS A 125 -62.76 -38.78 -0.54
CA HIS A 125 -62.13 -37.47 -0.80
C HIS A 125 -60.61 -37.56 -0.78
N SER A 126 -59.96 -37.13 -1.87
CA SER A 126 -58.52 -37.25 -2.03
C SER A 126 -57.86 -35.95 -2.42
N LEU A 127 -56.67 -35.74 -1.84
CA LEU A 127 -55.74 -34.70 -2.24
C LEU A 127 -54.77 -35.32 -3.25
N GLN A 128 -54.61 -34.64 -4.38
CA GLN A 128 -53.71 -35.02 -5.45
C GLN A 128 -52.67 -33.94 -5.66
N ILE A 129 -51.41 -34.34 -5.83
CA ILE A 129 -50.33 -33.45 -6.23
C ILE A 129 -50.07 -33.64 -7.72
N THR A 130 -50.03 -32.52 -8.42
CA THR A 130 -49.74 -32.42 -9.86
C THR A 130 -48.57 -31.48 -10.06
N ILE A 131 -47.66 -31.88 -10.96
CA ILE A 131 -46.53 -31.04 -11.36
C ILE A 131 -46.85 -30.44 -12.73
N GLY A 132 -46.62 -29.14 -12.87
CA GLY A 132 -46.84 -28.39 -14.10
C GLY A 132 -45.64 -27.54 -14.47
N ARG A 133 -45.54 -27.24 -15.77
CA ARG A 133 -44.60 -26.28 -16.32
C ARG A 133 -45.36 -25.07 -16.81
N ALA A 134 -45.02 -23.89 -16.30
CA ALA A 134 -45.51 -22.61 -16.77
C ALA A 134 -44.66 -22.13 -17.96
N ILE A 135 -45.30 -21.75 -19.06
CA ILE A 135 -44.66 -21.13 -20.23
C ILE A 135 -45.56 -19.98 -20.70
N GLY A 136 -45.04 -18.75 -20.68
CA GLY A 136 -45.79 -17.56 -21.08
C GLY A 136 -47.09 -17.36 -20.28
N GLY A 137 -47.10 -17.73 -19.00
CA GLY A 137 -48.26 -17.65 -18.10
C GLY A 137 -49.32 -18.72 -18.33
N ARG A 138 -49.12 -19.63 -19.29
CA ARG A 138 -49.96 -20.83 -19.47
C ARG A 138 -49.32 -22.00 -18.76
N ILE A 139 -50.08 -22.71 -17.94
CA ILE A 139 -49.62 -23.94 -17.30
C ILE A 139 -49.94 -25.10 -18.22
N SER A 140 -48.88 -25.76 -18.69
CA SER A 140 -48.97 -27.08 -19.30
C SER A 140 -48.70 -28.13 -18.24
N PHE A 141 -49.65 -29.03 -18.03
CA PHE A 141 -49.47 -30.19 -17.17
C PHE A 141 -48.86 -31.30 -18.00
N TRP A 142 -47.67 -31.75 -17.59
CA TRP A 142 -47.07 -32.97 -18.13
C TRP A 142 -47.20 -33.99 -17.00
N GLU A 143 -48.01 -35.00 -17.25
CA GLU A 143 -48.52 -36.01 -16.33
C GLU A 143 -47.53 -36.42 -15.22
N PHE A 144 -47.83 -36.03 -13.99
CA PHE A 144 -47.63 -36.90 -12.85
C PHE A 144 -48.73 -36.63 -11.82
N GLU A 145 -49.61 -37.60 -11.69
CA GLU A 145 -50.59 -37.69 -10.64
C GLU A 145 -49.99 -38.57 -9.54
N SER A 146 -49.68 -37.98 -8.38
CA SER A 146 -49.35 -38.80 -7.20
C SER A 146 -50.56 -39.68 -6.85
N PRO A 147 -50.37 -40.92 -6.37
CA PRO A 147 -51.48 -41.75 -5.91
C PRO A 147 -52.36 -41.00 -4.91
N ILE A 148 -53.67 -41.20 -5.09
CA ILE A 148 -54.78 -40.71 -4.28
C ILE A 148 -54.49 -41.00 -2.80
N TYR A 149 -54.34 -39.95 -1.98
CA TYR A 149 -54.33 -40.11 -0.53
C TYR A 149 -55.78 -40.12 -0.02
N GLN A 150 -56.19 -41.24 0.57
CA GLN A 150 -57.51 -41.41 1.19
C GLN A 150 -57.44 -41.10 2.69
N GLY A 151 -58.38 -40.28 3.19
CA GLY A 151 -58.79 -40.30 4.60
C GLY A 151 -58.02 -39.45 5.61
N VAL A 152 -57.26 -38.43 5.20
CA VAL A 152 -56.50 -37.55 6.13
C VAL A 152 -56.88 -36.08 5.99
N SER A 153 -56.95 -35.35 7.11
CA SER A 153 -57.21 -33.89 7.16
C SER A 153 -56.03 -33.05 6.64
N TYR A 154 -54.88 -33.68 6.39
CA TYR A 154 -53.69 -33.03 5.86
C TYR A 154 -52.85 -34.00 5.01
N LEU A 155 -52.07 -33.47 4.06
CA LEU A 155 -51.13 -34.21 3.23
C LEU A 155 -49.71 -33.72 3.50
N GLU A 156 -48.78 -34.63 3.81
CA GLU A 156 -47.36 -34.35 3.91
C GLU A 156 -46.56 -35.17 2.90
N THR A 157 -45.72 -34.53 2.10
CA THR A 157 -44.81 -35.22 1.17
C THR A 157 -43.46 -34.51 1.11
N PRO A 158 -42.33 -35.23 1.17
CA PRO A 158 -41.04 -34.68 0.77
C PRO A 158 -41.06 -34.32 -0.71
N VAL A 159 -40.54 -33.14 -1.01
CA VAL A 159 -40.38 -32.58 -2.35
C VAL A 159 -38.91 -32.24 -2.53
N LYS A 160 -38.36 -32.61 -3.68
CA LYS A 160 -37.04 -32.16 -4.12
C LYS A 160 -37.11 -31.63 -5.54
N ILE A 161 -36.58 -30.44 -5.77
CA ILE A 161 -36.48 -29.82 -7.09
C ILE A 161 -35.00 -29.60 -7.37
N ARG A 162 -34.49 -30.22 -8.42
CA ARG A 162 -33.11 -30.10 -8.89
C ARG A 162 -33.11 -29.46 -10.28
N LYS A 163 -32.33 -28.40 -10.46
CA LYS A 163 -32.01 -27.78 -11.75
C LYS A 163 -30.52 -27.98 -12.02
N GLN A 164 -30.15 -28.50 -13.18
CA GLN A 164 -28.77 -28.65 -13.64
C GLN A 164 -28.68 -28.12 -15.07
N GLY A 165 -28.17 -26.90 -15.23
CA GLY A 165 -28.29 -26.18 -16.48
C GLY A 165 -29.77 -26.03 -16.88
N SER A 166 -30.14 -26.54 -18.06
CA SER A 166 -31.54 -26.55 -18.51
C SER A 166 -32.36 -27.73 -17.99
N LEU A 167 -31.74 -28.76 -17.42
CA LEU A 167 -32.46 -29.95 -16.96
C LEU A 167 -33.11 -29.71 -15.60
N TRP A 168 -34.41 -29.97 -15.52
CA TRP A 168 -35.18 -29.99 -14.28
C TRP A 168 -35.55 -31.42 -13.92
N SER A 169 -35.42 -31.75 -12.64
CA SER A 169 -35.79 -33.04 -12.06
C SER A 169 -36.53 -32.80 -10.75
N ILE A 170 -37.76 -33.27 -10.67
CA ILE A 170 -38.65 -33.04 -9.53
C ILE A 170 -38.98 -34.41 -8.93
N TYR A 171 -38.75 -34.55 -7.64
CA TYR A 171 -38.98 -35.78 -6.90
C TYR A 171 -40.04 -35.56 -5.84
N LEU A 172 -40.95 -36.52 -5.71
CA LEU A 172 -41.95 -36.62 -4.65
C LEU A 172 -41.69 -37.92 -3.89
N ASN A 173 -41.62 -37.88 -2.56
CA ASN A 173 -41.30 -39.06 -1.74
C ASN A 173 -40.02 -39.79 -2.24
N ASN A 174 -38.99 -39.02 -2.61
CA ASN A 174 -37.73 -39.50 -3.19
C ASN A 174 -37.84 -40.27 -4.53
N LYS A 175 -39.00 -40.29 -5.18
CA LYS A 175 -39.20 -40.86 -6.52
C LYS A 175 -39.24 -39.73 -7.55
N LEU A 176 -38.54 -39.92 -8.68
CA LEU A 176 -38.59 -38.97 -9.79
C LEU A 176 -40.03 -38.90 -10.31
N ALA A 177 -40.67 -37.76 -10.13
CA ALA A 177 -42.05 -37.50 -10.52
C ALA A 177 -42.12 -36.74 -11.85
N ALA A 178 -41.17 -35.85 -12.13
CA ALA A 178 -41.11 -35.18 -13.43
C ALA A 178 -39.68 -34.83 -13.81
N SER A 179 -39.38 -34.85 -15.10
CA SER A 179 -38.14 -34.30 -15.65
C SER A 179 -38.37 -33.65 -17.00
N PHE A 180 -37.79 -32.49 -17.23
CA PHE A 180 -37.88 -31.77 -18.50
C PHE A 180 -36.68 -30.84 -18.69
N SER A 181 -36.33 -30.56 -19.93
CA SER A 181 -35.31 -29.56 -20.27
C SER A 181 -35.97 -28.23 -20.62
N TYR A 182 -35.64 -27.19 -19.86
CA TYR A 182 -36.01 -25.81 -20.12
C TYR A 182 -35.09 -24.84 -19.39
N ASP A 183 -34.46 -23.96 -20.14
CA ASP A 183 -33.61 -22.92 -19.57
C ASP A 183 -34.45 -21.73 -19.13
N ILE A 184 -34.46 -21.47 -17.82
CA ILE A 184 -35.08 -20.29 -17.23
C ILE A 184 -34.15 -19.69 -16.18
N ASN A 185 -34.12 -18.37 -16.14
CA ASN A 185 -33.48 -17.65 -15.05
C ASN A 185 -34.48 -17.52 -13.91
N VAL A 186 -34.39 -18.42 -12.93
CA VAL A 186 -35.26 -18.40 -11.76
C VAL A 186 -34.97 -17.14 -10.96
N GLN A 187 -36.01 -16.36 -10.66
CA GLN A 187 -35.91 -15.17 -9.82
C GLN A 187 -36.91 -15.21 -8.67
N TYR A 188 -38.03 -15.90 -8.83
CA TYR A 188 -39.13 -15.91 -7.88
C TYR A 188 -39.38 -17.30 -7.36
N GLU A 189 -39.68 -17.34 -6.07
CA GLU A 189 -40.36 -18.44 -5.44
C GLU A 189 -41.68 -17.93 -4.90
N THR A 190 -42.75 -18.67 -5.16
CA THR A 190 -44.10 -18.25 -4.81
C THR A 190 -44.88 -19.40 -4.18
N MET A 191 -45.71 -19.03 -3.21
CA MET A 191 -46.64 -19.92 -2.53
C MET A 191 -48.00 -19.23 -2.51
N PHE A 192 -49.02 -19.96 -2.95
CA PHE A 192 -50.39 -19.48 -2.98
C PHE A 192 -51.25 -20.41 -2.12
N GLY A 193 -51.80 -19.86 -1.03
CA GLY A 193 -52.86 -20.53 -0.29
C GLY A 193 -54.21 -20.29 -0.95
N SER A 194 -55.10 -21.27 -0.95
CA SER A 194 -56.49 -21.07 -1.37
C SER A 194 -57.38 -20.80 -0.15
N ARG A 195 -58.66 -20.48 -0.39
CA ARG A 195 -59.63 -20.33 0.69
C ARG A 195 -59.77 -21.66 1.43
N HIS A 196 -59.62 -21.63 2.76
CA HIS A 196 -59.72 -22.82 3.64
C HIS A 196 -58.64 -23.90 3.47
N GLN A 197 -57.55 -23.62 2.74
CA GLN A 197 -56.36 -24.47 2.76
C GLN A 197 -55.19 -23.73 3.39
N ARG A 198 -54.38 -24.47 4.13
CA ARG A 198 -53.08 -24.03 4.59
C ARG A 198 -52.01 -24.78 3.85
N TRP A 199 -51.09 -24.05 3.22
CA TRP A 199 -49.93 -24.62 2.56
C TRP A 199 -48.68 -24.24 3.33
N SER A 200 -47.90 -25.22 3.75
CA SER A 200 -46.65 -25.01 4.48
C SER A 200 -45.50 -25.71 3.76
N ASN A 201 -44.42 -24.98 3.55
CA ASN A 201 -43.12 -25.57 3.22
C ASN A 201 -42.37 -25.72 4.54
N LEU A 202 -42.02 -26.94 4.92
CA LEU A 202 -41.37 -27.27 6.19
C LEU A 202 -39.93 -27.75 5.97
N GLY A 203 -38.99 -27.17 6.71
CA GLY A 203 -37.58 -27.55 6.69
C GLY A 203 -36.89 -27.31 5.35
N GLN A 204 -37.21 -26.20 4.66
CA GLN A 204 -36.65 -25.93 3.35
C GLN A 204 -35.13 -25.73 3.39
N THR A 205 -34.44 -26.50 2.56
CA THR A 205 -33.00 -26.35 2.33
C THR A 205 -32.72 -26.04 0.87
N TRP A 206 -31.62 -25.34 0.64
CA TRP A 206 -31.10 -25.00 -0.69
C TRP A 206 -29.63 -25.38 -0.79
N ARG A 207 -29.20 -25.85 -1.97
CA ARG A 207 -27.80 -26.18 -2.27
C ARG A 207 -27.43 -25.69 -3.67
N ILE A 208 -26.20 -25.23 -3.82
CA ILE A 208 -25.59 -24.96 -5.12
C ILE A 208 -24.97 -26.26 -5.64
N LEU A 209 -25.14 -26.52 -6.94
CA LEU A 209 -24.56 -27.68 -7.60
C LEU A 209 -23.43 -27.27 -8.53
N ASP A 210 -22.41 -28.11 -8.67
CA ASP A 210 -21.47 -28.05 -9.79
C ASP A 210 -22.09 -28.65 -11.08
N ASP A 211 -21.29 -28.69 -12.15
CA ASP A 211 -21.72 -29.21 -13.44
C ASP A 211 -21.92 -30.74 -13.41
N GLU A 212 -21.24 -31.46 -12.50
CA GLU A 212 -21.43 -32.89 -12.27
C GLU A 212 -22.63 -33.22 -11.35
N GLY A 213 -23.20 -32.22 -10.66
CA GLY A 213 -24.32 -32.37 -9.74
C GLY A 213 -23.96 -32.63 -8.28
N ASN A 214 -22.72 -32.43 -7.88
CA ASN A 214 -22.28 -32.48 -6.50
C ASN A 214 -22.60 -31.17 -5.78
N TYR A 215 -22.70 -31.24 -4.45
CA TYR A 215 -22.99 -30.08 -3.62
C TYR A 215 -21.74 -29.21 -3.43
N LEU A 216 -21.82 -27.94 -3.85
CA LEU A 216 -20.75 -26.95 -3.63
C LEU A 216 -20.89 -26.22 -2.29
N THR A 217 -22.08 -26.24 -1.71
CA THR A 217 -22.39 -25.55 -0.44
C THR A 217 -23.04 -26.50 0.56
N PRO A 218 -22.89 -26.23 1.87
CA PRO A 218 -23.75 -26.84 2.87
C PRO A 218 -25.23 -26.48 2.63
N PRO A 219 -26.18 -27.18 3.27
CA PRO A 219 -27.60 -26.83 3.20
C PRO A 219 -27.85 -25.41 3.71
N LEU A 220 -28.52 -24.59 2.89
CA LEU A 220 -28.85 -23.20 3.19
C LEU A 220 -30.34 -23.10 3.58
N MET A 221 -30.60 -22.73 4.83
CA MET A 221 -31.95 -22.68 5.43
C MET A 221 -32.43 -21.27 5.76
N ASN A 222 -31.55 -20.28 5.67
CA ASN A 222 -31.84 -18.89 6.03
C ASN A 222 -31.51 -17.98 4.84
N PRO A 223 -32.04 -16.74 4.83
CA PRO A 223 -31.62 -15.74 3.87
C PRO A 223 -30.11 -15.59 3.89
N CYS A 224 -29.48 -15.75 2.72
CA CYS A 224 -28.03 -15.72 2.63
C CYS A 224 -27.54 -15.24 1.27
N ILE A 225 -26.29 -14.79 1.27
CA ILE A 225 -25.53 -14.39 0.09
C ILE A 225 -24.33 -15.32 0.02
N VAL A 226 -24.19 -16.02 -1.11
CA VAL A 226 -23.04 -16.87 -1.40
C VAL A 226 -22.24 -16.20 -2.50
N SER A 227 -20.98 -15.89 -2.22
CA SER A 227 -20.08 -15.31 -3.23
C SER A 227 -19.77 -16.29 -4.34
N ASP A 228 -19.23 -15.79 -5.44
CA ASP A 228 -18.46 -16.66 -6.32
C ASP A 228 -17.21 -17.21 -5.62
N VAL A 229 -16.61 -18.23 -6.24
CA VAL A 229 -15.26 -18.68 -5.90
C VAL A 229 -14.28 -17.61 -6.37
N LEU A 230 -13.47 -17.17 -5.44
CA LEU A 230 -12.50 -16.10 -5.60
C LEU A 230 -11.11 -16.70 -5.57
N GLU A 231 -10.21 -16.11 -6.34
CA GLU A 231 -8.83 -16.55 -6.47
C GLU A 231 -7.89 -15.41 -6.12
N LYS A 232 -6.89 -15.69 -5.28
CA LYS A 232 -5.81 -14.75 -4.94
C LYS A 232 -4.48 -15.16 -5.58
N ALA A 233 -3.53 -14.22 -5.61
CA ALA A 233 -2.17 -14.55 -6.01
C ALA A 233 -1.53 -15.56 -5.03
N PRO A 234 -0.56 -16.38 -5.48
CA PRO A 234 0.06 -17.42 -4.65
C PRO A 234 0.62 -16.92 -3.31
N ASP A 235 1.27 -15.75 -3.33
CA ASP A 235 1.98 -15.20 -2.16
C ASP A 235 1.13 -14.25 -1.27
N ASP A 236 -0.09 -13.96 -1.69
CA ASP A 236 -1.03 -13.13 -0.92
C ASP A 236 -1.61 -13.94 0.25
N LEU A 237 -2.08 -13.25 1.29
CA LEU A 237 -2.98 -13.82 2.29
C LEU A 237 -4.39 -13.25 2.11
N TRP A 238 -5.41 -14.04 2.45
CA TRP A 238 -6.76 -13.49 2.57
C TRP A 238 -6.80 -12.46 3.71
N GLY A 239 -7.22 -11.24 3.39
CA GLY A 239 -7.43 -10.15 4.33
C GLY A 239 -8.75 -10.35 5.06
N ALA A 240 -9.78 -9.56 4.75
CA ALA A 240 -11.07 -9.63 5.41
C ALA A 240 -12.20 -9.48 4.39
N VAL A 241 -13.35 -10.09 4.66
CA VAL A 241 -14.61 -9.77 3.97
C VAL A 241 -15.23 -8.57 4.67
N ASN A 242 -15.68 -7.58 3.91
CA ASN A 242 -16.31 -6.39 4.45
C ASN A 242 -17.58 -6.05 3.64
N ALA A 243 -18.56 -5.48 4.32
CA ALA A 243 -19.81 -5.03 3.71
C ALA A 243 -20.45 -3.98 4.60
N ASN A 244 -21.12 -3.02 3.98
CA ASN A 244 -21.95 -2.05 4.68
C ASN A 244 -23.36 -2.62 4.82
N LEU A 245 -23.78 -2.87 6.06
CA LEU A 245 -25.12 -3.33 6.38
C LEU A 245 -26.00 -2.11 6.67
N GLY A 246 -27.23 -2.06 6.12
CA GLY A 246 -28.19 -0.99 6.42
C GLY A 246 -28.58 -0.94 7.91
N GLU A 247 -29.07 0.23 8.36
CA GLU A 247 -29.44 0.52 9.77
C GLU A 247 -30.51 -0.44 10.33
N THR A 248 -30.08 -1.58 10.87
CA THR A 248 -30.94 -2.54 11.60
C THR A 248 -30.10 -3.40 12.56
N ASP A 249 -30.72 -3.89 13.63
CA ASP A 249 -30.14 -4.85 14.59
C ASP A 249 -30.03 -6.29 14.02
N ALA A 250 -29.83 -6.43 12.70
CA ALA A 250 -29.84 -7.74 12.04
C ALA A 250 -28.62 -8.57 12.47
N THR A 251 -28.87 -9.73 13.08
CA THR A 251 -27.81 -10.66 13.46
C THR A 251 -27.36 -11.47 12.25
N TYR A 252 -26.09 -11.36 11.88
CA TYR A 252 -25.51 -12.07 10.75
C TYR A 252 -24.55 -13.17 11.18
N LYS A 253 -24.23 -14.07 10.26
CA LYS A 253 -23.14 -15.05 10.35
C LYS A 253 -22.38 -15.02 9.03
N LEU A 254 -21.07 -14.86 9.10
CA LEU A 254 -20.20 -14.96 7.93
C LEU A 254 -19.35 -16.22 8.07
N SER A 255 -19.54 -17.15 7.15
CA SER A 255 -18.76 -18.38 7.04
C SER A 255 -17.86 -18.30 5.81
N VAL A 256 -16.58 -18.58 5.99
CA VAL A 256 -15.56 -18.57 4.94
C VAL A 256 -15.11 -20.00 4.67
N PHE A 257 -15.05 -20.37 3.39
CA PHE A 257 -14.67 -21.69 2.91
C PHE A 257 -13.44 -21.53 2.03
N LEU A 258 -12.42 -22.34 2.27
CA LEU A 258 -11.10 -22.24 1.64
C LEU A 258 -10.80 -23.51 0.85
N SER A 259 -10.01 -23.37 -0.21
CA SER A 259 -9.66 -24.48 -1.10
C SER A 259 -8.30 -24.28 -1.76
N GLU A 260 -7.58 -25.38 -1.98
CA GLU A 260 -6.33 -25.42 -2.74
C GLU A 260 -6.56 -25.53 -4.26
N ASP A 261 -7.70 -26.07 -4.71
CA ASP A 261 -7.98 -26.38 -6.11
C ASP A 261 -9.21 -25.67 -6.70
N GLY A 262 -9.94 -24.92 -5.86
CA GLY A 262 -11.16 -24.20 -6.23
C GLY A 262 -12.39 -25.08 -6.42
N LYS A 263 -12.29 -26.39 -6.12
CA LYS A 263 -13.34 -27.39 -6.29
C LYS A 263 -13.73 -28.03 -4.96
N HIS A 264 -12.73 -28.45 -4.18
CA HIS A 264 -12.93 -29.08 -2.89
C HIS A 264 -12.65 -28.06 -1.79
N PHE A 265 -13.70 -27.71 -1.03
CA PHE A 265 -13.61 -26.71 0.03
C PHE A 265 -13.63 -27.35 1.41
N ASP A 266 -12.81 -26.80 2.30
CA ASP A 266 -12.78 -27.17 3.71
C ASP A 266 -14.08 -26.79 4.43
N ASN A 267 -14.26 -27.30 5.65
CA ASN A 267 -15.37 -26.90 6.51
C ASN A 267 -15.33 -25.39 6.78
N GLY A 268 -16.50 -24.75 6.66
CA GLY A 268 -16.64 -23.31 6.82
C GLY A 268 -16.20 -22.82 8.20
N GLN A 269 -15.33 -21.81 8.22
CA GLN A 269 -14.87 -21.12 9.41
C GLN A 269 -15.65 -19.83 9.63
N MET A 270 -15.97 -19.49 10.87
CA MET A 270 -16.74 -18.29 11.20
C MET A 270 -15.82 -17.08 11.39
N TYR A 271 -16.19 -15.95 10.78
CA TYR A 271 -15.51 -14.67 10.91
C TYR A 271 -16.53 -13.55 11.10
N ASP A 272 -16.12 -12.45 11.72
CA ASP A 272 -16.86 -11.19 11.69
C ASP A 272 -16.41 -10.32 10.51
N LEU A 273 -17.28 -9.42 10.04
CA LEU A 273 -16.92 -8.47 8.98
C LEU A 273 -15.73 -7.60 9.42
N GLY A 274 -14.77 -7.44 8.51
CA GLY A 274 -13.56 -6.64 8.73
C GLY A 274 -12.46 -7.34 9.53
N ILE A 275 -12.70 -8.54 10.08
CA ILE A 275 -11.69 -9.34 10.76
C ILE A 275 -10.81 -10.07 9.76
N VAL A 276 -9.50 -10.07 10.03
CA VAL A 276 -8.49 -10.70 9.16
C VAL A 276 -8.60 -12.22 9.23
N ILE A 277 -8.69 -12.85 8.06
CA ILE A 277 -8.74 -14.29 7.81
C ILE A 277 -7.32 -14.87 7.89
N GLY A 278 -6.35 -14.27 7.21
CA GLY A 278 -4.92 -14.60 7.34
C GLY A 278 -4.50 -15.93 6.72
N GLN A 279 -5.32 -16.51 5.82
CA GLN A 279 -5.12 -17.84 5.26
C GLN A 279 -4.41 -17.80 3.89
N LYS A 280 -3.65 -18.87 3.59
CA LYS A 280 -2.78 -18.97 2.39
C LYS A 280 -3.42 -19.67 1.19
N GLN A 281 -4.50 -20.42 1.41
CA GLN A 281 -5.20 -21.17 0.38
C GLN A 281 -5.60 -20.27 -0.79
N PRO A 282 -5.29 -20.61 -2.05
CA PRO A 282 -5.49 -19.75 -3.21
C PRO A 282 -6.95 -19.43 -3.52
N TYR A 283 -7.88 -20.30 -3.14
CA TYR A 283 -9.30 -20.12 -3.44
C TYR A 283 -10.15 -19.95 -2.18
N MET A 284 -11.18 -19.13 -2.29
CA MET A 284 -12.12 -18.87 -1.21
C MET A 284 -13.53 -18.60 -1.76
N TYR A 285 -14.56 -19.01 -1.04
CA TYR A 285 -15.87 -18.37 -1.12
C TYR A 285 -16.40 -18.10 0.28
N TYR A 286 -17.39 -17.23 0.40
CA TYR A 286 -18.04 -16.97 1.67
C TYR A 286 -19.57 -17.06 1.58
N ILE A 287 -20.17 -17.39 2.71
CA ILE A 287 -21.61 -17.38 2.93
C ILE A 287 -21.90 -16.36 4.01
N PHE A 288 -22.62 -15.31 3.64
CA PHE A 288 -23.17 -14.32 4.56
C PHE A 288 -24.64 -14.65 4.82
N GLN A 289 -24.97 -15.16 6.00
CA GLN A 289 -26.32 -15.56 6.40
C GLN A 289 -26.90 -14.56 7.40
N ILE A 290 -28.22 -14.37 7.38
CA ILE A 290 -28.92 -13.64 8.43
C ILE A 290 -29.71 -14.60 9.29
N SER A 291 -29.49 -14.53 10.60
CA SER A 291 -30.04 -15.47 11.58
C SER A 291 -31.51 -15.22 11.89
N SER A 292 -31.98 -13.99 11.71
CA SER A 292 -33.38 -13.60 11.87
C SER A 292 -33.80 -12.69 10.73
N PRO A 293 -34.98 -12.90 10.11
CA PRO A 293 -35.44 -12.08 9.00
C PRO A 293 -35.50 -10.60 9.39
N PRO A 294 -34.70 -9.73 8.75
CA PRO A 294 -34.64 -8.34 9.12
C PRO A 294 -35.90 -7.59 8.64
N ASN A 295 -36.08 -6.35 9.08
CA ASN A 295 -37.20 -5.52 8.61
C ASN A 295 -37.16 -5.35 7.07
N VAL A 296 -38.25 -4.85 6.49
CA VAL A 296 -38.46 -4.75 5.03
C VAL A 296 -37.53 -3.73 4.33
N ALA A 297 -36.46 -3.28 4.97
CA ALA A 297 -35.51 -2.30 4.44
C ALA A 297 -34.02 -2.73 4.51
N PHE A 298 -33.72 -3.96 4.94
CA PHE A 298 -32.33 -4.41 5.02
C PHE A 298 -31.64 -4.45 3.66
N GLU A 299 -30.43 -3.90 3.62
CA GLU A 299 -29.61 -3.82 2.43
C GLU A 299 -28.17 -4.20 2.76
N VAL A 300 -27.52 -4.85 1.80
CA VAL A 300 -26.08 -5.10 1.82
C VAL A 300 -25.44 -4.30 0.70
N LYS A 301 -24.54 -3.39 1.07
CA LYS A 301 -23.81 -2.49 0.18
C LYS A 301 -22.31 -2.74 0.24
N ASN A 302 -21.59 -2.35 -0.80
CA ASN A 302 -20.13 -2.29 -0.84
C ASN A 302 -19.47 -3.58 -0.32
N GLN A 303 -19.84 -4.73 -0.89
CA GLN A 303 -19.17 -5.98 -0.57
C GLN A 303 -17.75 -5.94 -1.11
N LEU A 304 -16.77 -6.01 -0.21
CA LEU A 304 -15.35 -5.91 -0.48
C LEU A 304 -14.63 -7.11 0.10
N ILE A 305 -13.57 -7.54 -0.57
CA ILE A 305 -12.60 -8.47 -0.02
C ILE A 305 -11.24 -7.85 -0.03
N TYR A 306 -10.60 -7.83 1.13
CA TYR A 306 -9.22 -7.41 1.26
C TYR A 306 -8.30 -8.60 1.03
N ARG A 307 -7.16 -8.34 0.39
CA ARG A 307 -6.02 -9.24 0.31
C ARG A 307 -4.84 -8.56 1.00
N LEU A 308 -3.99 -9.34 1.63
CA LEU A 308 -2.78 -8.88 2.28
C LEU A 308 -1.60 -9.32 1.43
N THR A 309 -1.01 -8.37 0.73
CA THR A 309 0.19 -8.61 -0.08
C THR A 309 1.41 -8.44 0.82
N SER A 310 2.33 -9.41 0.74
CA SER A 310 3.46 -9.57 1.67
C SER A 310 4.71 -8.78 1.27
N PHE A 311 4.73 -8.09 0.12
CA PHE A 311 5.93 -7.46 -0.41
C PHE A 311 5.73 -6.02 -0.88
N ILE A 312 6.49 -5.10 -0.29
CA ILE A 312 6.86 -3.83 -0.90
C ILE A 312 8.34 -3.92 -1.26
N SER A 313 8.70 -3.71 -2.52
CA SER A 313 10.10 -3.57 -2.94
C SER A 313 10.46 -2.09 -3.09
N PHE A 314 11.57 -1.69 -2.45
CA PHE A 314 12.23 -0.42 -2.72
C PHE A 314 13.62 -0.70 -3.26
N GLY A 315 14.02 0.01 -4.31
CA GLY A 315 15.39 -0.04 -4.80
C GLY A 315 16.31 0.76 -3.89
N ILE A 316 17.22 0.09 -3.19
CA ILE A 316 18.25 0.71 -2.35
C ILE A 316 19.62 0.49 -2.99
N VAL A 317 20.50 1.49 -2.89
CA VAL A 317 21.91 1.38 -3.34
C VAL A 317 22.61 0.25 -2.58
N ASN A 318 23.27 -0.65 -3.32
CA ASN A 318 24.11 -1.66 -2.71
C ASN A 318 25.39 -1.04 -2.16
N LEU A 319 25.52 -1.02 -0.83
CA LEU A 319 26.73 -0.57 -0.13
C LEU A 319 27.53 -1.75 0.45
N THR A 320 27.30 -2.97 -0.04
CA THR A 320 28.00 -4.17 0.44
C THR A 320 29.51 -4.03 0.26
N GLY A 321 30.27 -4.31 1.33
CA GLY A 321 31.73 -4.20 1.33
C GLY A 321 32.28 -2.79 1.57
N ARG A 322 31.42 -1.77 1.65
CA ARG A 322 31.83 -0.42 2.03
C ARG A 322 31.80 -0.20 3.54
N SER A 323 32.76 0.58 4.02
CA SER A 323 32.79 1.07 5.38
C SER A 323 31.85 2.26 5.58
N VAL A 324 31.40 2.46 6.82
CA VAL A 324 30.62 3.65 7.20
C VAL A 324 31.38 4.95 6.87
N LEU A 325 32.72 4.92 6.96
CA LEU A 325 33.56 6.07 6.62
C LEU A 325 33.47 6.43 5.15
N GLU A 326 33.54 5.46 4.24
CA GLU A 326 33.42 5.70 2.79
C GLU A 326 32.04 6.26 2.43
N ALA A 327 30.97 5.74 3.05
CA ALA A 327 29.61 6.28 2.86
C ALA A 327 29.49 7.74 3.36
N LEU A 328 30.10 8.06 4.50
CA LEU A 328 30.12 9.43 5.04
C LEU A 328 30.95 10.39 4.18
N GLN A 329 32.04 9.91 3.58
CA GLN A 329 32.85 10.68 2.62
C GLN A 329 32.01 11.07 1.40
N ASP A 330 31.30 10.10 0.81
CA ASP A 330 30.39 10.33 -0.32
C ASP A 330 29.28 11.33 0.03
N LEU A 331 28.63 11.16 1.19
CA LEU A 331 27.62 12.10 1.68
C LEU A 331 28.18 13.50 1.89
N SER A 332 29.39 13.62 2.46
CA SER A 332 30.04 14.90 2.71
C SER A 332 30.42 15.63 1.41
N LEU A 333 30.78 14.89 0.37
CA LEU A 333 31.13 15.42 -0.95
C LEU A 333 29.90 16.00 -1.64
N ILE A 334 28.79 15.25 -1.63
CA ILE A 334 27.53 15.63 -2.28
C ILE A 334 26.89 16.85 -1.60
N SER A 335 26.96 16.89 -0.27
CA SER A 335 26.30 17.94 0.51
C SER A 335 27.17 19.19 0.72
N GLY A 336 28.48 19.12 0.48
CA GLY A 336 29.42 20.17 0.84
C GLY A 336 29.68 20.26 2.35
N TYR A 337 29.43 19.18 3.09
CA TYR A 337 29.57 19.12 4.54
C TYR A 337 30.98 18.70 4.95
N GLU A 338 31.28 18.87 6.23
CA GLU A 338 32.43 18.28 6.91
C GLU A 338 31.95 17.37 8.04
N PHE A 339 32.77 16.37 8.36
CA PHE A 339 32.50 15.47 9.46
C PHE A 339 33.77 15.15 10.23
N GLY A 340 33.57 14.73 11.48
CA GLY A 340 34.65 14.41 12.40
C GLY A 340 34.12 14.12 13.80
N LEU A 341 35.03 14.07 14.76
CA LEU A 341 34.72 13.96 16.19
C LEU A 341 35.16 15.25 16.87
N ASN A 342 34.33 15.79 17.75
CA ASN A 342 34.71 16.90 18.62
C ASN A 342 35.41 16.39 19.90
N ARG A 343 35.83 17.30 20.78
CA ARG A 343 36.50 16.95 22.05
C ARG A 343 35.71 16.04 23.02
N ASN A 344 34.39 15.94 22.84
CA ASN A 344 33.51 15.14 23.69
C ASN A 344 33.20 13.77 23.04
N ASP A 345 33.99 13.36 22.04
CA ASP A 345 33.77 12.18 21.21
C ASP A 345 32.39 12.17 20.52
N VAL A 346 31.78 13.34 20.33
CA VAL A 346 30.52 13.48 19.61
C VAL A 346 30.83 13.65 18.14
N PHE A 347 30.33 12.71 17.35
CA PHE A 347 30.35 12.80 15.89
C PHE A 347 29.55 14.02 15.43
N PHE A 348 30.15 14.82 14.55
CA PHE A 348 29.46 15.90 13.86
C PHE A 348 29.46 15.65 12.36
N PHE A 349 28.35 16.02 11.72
CA PHE A 349 28.20 16.12 10.28
C PHE A 349 27.47 17.44 10.02
N ARG A 350 28.20 18.46 9.60
CA ARG A 350 27.69 19.85 9.54
C ARG A 350 28.14 20.57 8.27
N PRO A 351 27.44 21.63 7.85
CA PRO A 351 27.92 22.47 6.75
C PRO A 351 29.35 22.93 7.05
N ARG A 352 30.22 22.95 6.04
CA ARG A 352 31.58 23.47 6.21
C ARG A 352 31.51 24.88 6.76
N GLN A 353 32.19 25.11 7.89
CA GLN A 353 32.24 26.45 8.47
C GLN A 353 32.96 27.40 7.50
N THR A 354 32.22 28.38 7.00
CA THR A 354 32.73 29.52 6.22
C THR A 354 33.14 30.69 7.11
N SER A 355 32.76 30.66 8.40
CA SER A 355 33.22 31.63 9.38
C SER A 355 34.74 31.61 9.41
N THR A 356 35.35 32.77 9.24
CA THR A 356 36.80 32.97 9.37
C THR A 356 37.17 33.61 10.69
N THR A 357 36.23 33.67 11.63
CA THR A 357 36.43 34.31 12.94
C THR A 357 37.36 33.42 13.76
N PRO A 358 38.57 33.88 14.10
CA PRO A 358 39.50 33.06 14.85
C PRO A 358 39.05 32.93 16.31
N VAL A 359 39.04 31.70 16.83
CA VAL A 359 38.69 31.40 18.24
C VAL A 359 39.87 31.65 19.19
N TYR A 360 41.09 31.67 18.67
CA TYR A 360 42.31 31.88 19.45
C TYR A 360 43.40 32.56 18.64
N VAL A 361 44.37 33.17 19.32
CA VAL A 361 45.52 33.84 18.70
C VAL A 361 46.80 33.10 19.11
N LEU A 362 47.48 32.51 18.13
CA LEU A 362 48.81 31.92 18.31
C LEU A 362 49.87 33.00 18.05
N ASP A 363 50.27 33.71 19.10
CA ASP A 363 51.28 34.79 19.04
C ASP A 363 52.65 34.37 19.58
N LYS A 364 53.56 35.33 19.76
CA LYS A 364 54.92 35.11 20.28
C LYS A 364 54.99 34.53 21.70
N ASN A 365 53.93 34.66 22.50
CA ASN A 365 53.88 34.13 23.86
C ASN A 365 53.45 32.66 23.86
N GLU A 366 52.65 32.27 22.88
CA GLU A 366 52.09 30.93 22.73
C GLU A 366 52.98 30.03 21.87
N LEU A 367 53.58 30.58 20.82
CA LEU A 367 54.41 29.84 19.86
C LEU A 367 55.81 29.56 20.42
N VAL A 368 56.21 28.30 20.39
CA VAL A 368 57.58 27.86 20.69
C VAL A 368 58.44 27.92 19.42
N LYS A 369 57.89 27.43 18.29
CA LYS A 369 58.59 27.38 17.01
C LYS A 369 57.60 27.29 15.85
N ILE A 370 57.96 27.85 14.70
CA ILE A 370 57.34 27.49 13.41
C ILE A 370 58.33 26.60 12.67
N ASP A 371 57.91 25.38 12.35
CA ASP A 371 58.75 24.36 11.72
C ASP A 371 58.83 24.59 10.20
N THR A 372 57.70 24.54 9.51
CA THR A 372 57.66 24.70 8.04
C THR A 372 56.48 25.54 7.59
N VAL A 373 56.69 26.31 6.54
CA VAL A 373 55.64 27.00 5.77
C VAL A 373 55.82 26.58 4.31
N THR A 374 54.99 25.66 3.85
CA THR A 374 55.08 25.13 2.48
C THR A 374 53.84 25.52 1.68
N ARG A 375 54.07 25.94 0.43
CA ARG A 375 52.98 26.11 -0.54
C ARG A 375 52.63 24.74 -1.08
N GLU A 376 51.37 24.35 -0.96
CA GLU A 376 50.93 23.01 -1.34
C GLU A 376 50.43 22.98 -2.79
N LEU A 377 51.38 23.12 -3.73
CA LEU A 377 51.07 23.14 -5.16
C LEU A 377 50.39 21.85 -5.62
N ASN A 378 50.67 20.70 -4.98
CA ASN A 378 50.04 19.42 -5.33
C ASN A 378 48.54 19.37 -5.02
N SER A 379 48.05 20.26 -4.15
CA SER A 379 46.63 20.37 -3.83
C SER A 379 45.88 21.39 -4.71
N LEU A 380 46.61 22.13 -5.55
CA LEU A 380 46.07 23.16 -6.43
C LEU A 380 45.62 22.56 -7.76
N PHE A 381 44.33 22.66 -8.04
CA PHE A 381 43.73 22.27 -9.30
C PHE A 381 42.93 23.43 -9.88
N THR A 382 43.14 23.72 -11.15
CA THR A 382 42.51 24.83 -11.87
C THR A 382 41.47 24.35 -12.89
N LYS A 383 41.38 23.03 -13.10
CA LYS A 383 40.32 22.33 -13.82
C LYS A 383 39.78 21.17 -12.98
N LEU A 384 38.47 21.07 -12.85
CA LEU A 384 37.78 19.90 -12.29
C LEU A 384 36.96 19.19 -13.36
N THR A 385 37.01 17.87 -13.38
CA THR A 385 36.16 17.02 -14.22
C THR A 385 35.27 16.18 -13.31
N LEU A 386 33.95 16.30 -13.43
CA LEU A 386 32.97 15.52 -12.65
C LEU A 386 32.27 14.50 -13.54
N SER A 387 32.47 13.21 -13.26
CA SER A 387 31.91 12.09 -14.05
C SER A 387 30.54 11.65 -13.52
N PHE A 388 29.59 12.58 -13.35
CA PHE A 388 28.29 12.30 -12.71
C PHE A 388 27.16 11.99 -13.71
N GLY A 389 27.42 12.05 -15.01
CA GLY A 389 26.49 11.62 -16.06
C GLY A 389 27.20 11.12 -17.31
N GLU A 390 26.45 10.73 -18.35
CA GLU A 390 26.98 10.14 -19.59
C GLU A 390 28.15 10.94 -20.19
N GLN A 391 28.09 12.26 -20.06
CA GLN A 391 29.19 13.17 -20.43
C GLN A 391 29.77 13.82 -19.16
N PRO A 392 31.09 13.68 -18.92
CA PRO A 392 31.75 14.39 -17.83
C PRO A 392 31.60 15.91 -17.98
N LEU A 393 31.35 16.60 -16.86
CA LEU A 393 31.28 18.06 -16.83
C LEU A 393 32.62 18.65 -16.38
N GLU A 394 33.07 19.69 -17.10
CA GLU A 394 34.35 20.34 -16.84
C GLU A 394 34.14 21.76 -16.28
N PHE A 395 34.89 22.09 -15.22
CA PHE A 395 34.85 23.40 -14.56
C PHE A 395 36.25 24.01 -14.52
N TYR A 396 36.37 25.28 -14.90
CA TYR A 396 37.63 25.99 -15.02
C TYR A 396 37.71 27.19 -14.07
N ALA A 397 38.87 27.37 -13.43
CA ALA A 397 39.16 28.52 -12.57
C ALA A 397 39.71 29.71 -13.39
N ASP A 398 39.04 30.03 -14.49
CA ASP A 398 39.37 31.11 -15.45
C ASP A 398 38.39 32.29 -15.40
N THR A 399 37.44 32.24 -14.46
CA THR A 399 36.42 33.28 -14.26
C THR A 399 36.89 34.30 -13.21
N GLY A 400 36.63 35.60 -13.48
CA GLY A 400 36.93 36.71 -12.56
C GLY A 400 38.07 37.65 -12.99
N ASP A 401 38.56 38.45 -12.04
CA ASP A 401 39.60 39.46 -12.29
C ASP A 401 40.95 38.83 -12.62
N ARG A 402 41.56 39.26 -13.73
CA ARG A 402 42.88 38.80 -14.14
C ARG A 402 43.99 39.39 -13.25
N PRO A 403 45.08 38.63 -12.99
CA PRO A 403 45.32 37.26 -13.44
C PRO A 403 44.54 36.23 -12.61
N THR A 404 43.81 35.34 -13.29
CA THR A 404 43.04 34.23 -12.72
C THR A 404 43.97 33.11 -12.21
N PRO A 405 43.49 32.15 -11.39
CA PRO A 405 44.27 30.98 -11.02
C PRO A 405 44.87 30.22 -12.21
N VAL A 406 44.13 30.08 -13.31
CA VAL A 406 44.63 29.49 -14.56
C VAL A 406 45.78 30.33 -15.16
N ASP A 407 45.65 31.66 -15.19
CA ASP A 407 46.72 32.55 -15.69
C ASP A 407 48.01 32.45 -14.86
N ARG A 408 47.88 32.26 -13.54
CA ARG A 408 49.02 32.22 -12.60
C ARG A 408 49.73 30.88 -12.54
N TYR A 409 48.99 29.78 -12.68
CA TYR A 409 49.48 28.43 -12.37
C TYR A 409 49.30 27.41 -13.50
N GLY A 410 48.69 27.82 -14.61
CA GLY A 410 48.35 26.93 -15.73
C GLY A 410 47.19 26.00 -15.42
N ILE A 411 46.89 25.11 -16.37
CA ILE A 411 45.83 24.10 -16.24
C ILE A 411 46.35 22.89 -15.45
N ARG A 412 45.67 22.56 -14.35
CA ARG A 412 45.93 21.41 -13.49
C ARG A 412 44.62 20.68 -13.20
N ASN A 413 44.54 19.43 -13.63
CA ASN A 413 43.29 18.67 -13.67
C ASN A 413 43.12 17.81 -12.42
N LYS A 414 41.89 17.76 -11.91
CA LYS A 414 41.45 16.77 -10.95
C LYS A 414 40.12 16.19 -11.39
N ASP A 415 40.09 14.87 -11.50
CA ASP A 415 38.90 14.12 -11.87
C ASP A 415 38.24 13.58 -10.60
N ILE A 416 36.92 13.69 -10.52
CA ILE A 416 36.11 13.21 -9.41
C ILE A 416 34.99 12.36 -9.99
N ASP A 417 35.03 11.07 -9.64
CA ASP A 417 34.02 10.12 -10.06
C ASP A 417 32.71 10.28 -9.28
N MET A 418 31.62 9.82 -9.89
CA MET A 418 30.31 9.78 -9.24
C MET A 418 30.37 8.96 -7.94
N PRO A 419 29.91 9.50 -6.81
CA PRO A 419 29.80 8.75 -5.56
C PRO A 419 28.85 7.57 -5.71
N ASP A 420 29.18 6.42 -5.15
CA ASP A 420 28.38 5.20 -5.31
C ASP A 420 27.01 5.31 -4.63
N ILE A 421 26.86 6.23 -3.66
CA ILE A 421 25.56 6.51 -3.01
C ILE A 421 24.54 7.17 -3.95
N VAL A 422 24.98 7.68 -5.11
CA VAL A 422 24.10 8.23 -6.14
C VAL A 422 23.76 7.11 -7.14
N SER A 423 22.50 6.67 -7.12
CA SER A 423 22.04 5.48 -7.86
C SER A 423 21.78 5.70 -9.35
N TYR A 424 21.88 6.93 -9.83
CA TYR A 424 21.62 7.30 -11.21
C TYR A 424 22.49 8.48 -11.62
N GLU A 425 22.76 8.58 -12.91
CA GLU A 425 23.46 9.72 -13.50
C GLU A 425 22.71 11.03 -13.24
N ASN A 426 23.38 11.97 -12.60
CA ASN A 426 22.82 13.25 -12.19
C ASN A 426 23.75 14.41 -12.56
N PRO A 427 23.67 14.92 -13.81
CA PRO A 427 24.47 16.05 -14.25
C PRO A 427 24.11 17.34 -13.50
N GLU A 428 22.87 17.50 -13.03
CA GLU A 428 22.44 18.65 -12.22
C GLU A 428 23.19 18.72 -10.90
N LEU A 429 23.44 17.55 -10.28
CA LEU A 429 24.23 17.47 -9.06
C LEU A 429 25.68 17.92 -9.29
N ALA A 430 26.30 17.50 -10.40
CA ALA A 430 27.62 17.97 -10.77
C ALA A 430 27.65 19.49 -11.04
N GLN A 431 26.62 20.06 -11.68
CA GLN A 431 26.51 21.51 -11.86
C GLN A 431 26.39 22.26 -10.53
N ALA A 432 25.70 21.70 -9.54
CA ALA A 432 25.52 22.32 -8.24
C ALA A 432 26.79 22.31 -7.38
N ILE A 433 27.52 21.19 -7.35
CA ILE A 433 28.71 21.02 -6.49
C ILE A 433 30.02 21.47 -7.15
N GLY A 434 30.10 21.42 -8.48
CA GLY A 434 31.33 21.69 -9.25
C GLY A 434 31.96 23.05 -8.95
N PRO A 435 31.22 24.17 -8.99
CA PRO A 435 31.73 25.49 -8.66
C PRO A 435 32.27 25.58 -7.23
N GLN A 436 31.58 24.97 -6.25
CA GLN A 436 31.98 24.99 -4.84
C GLN A 436 33.30 24.22 -4.62
N LEU A 437 33.42 23.04 -5.24
CA LEU A 437 34.64 22.25 -5.18
C LEU A 437 35.80 22.97 -5.90
N LEU A 438 35.52 23.61 -7.04
CA LEU A 438 36.52 24.35 -7.81
C LEU A 438 37.08 25.51 -7.00
N GLU A 439 36.26 26.27 -6.28
CA GLU A 439 36.72 27.33 -5.38
C GLU A 439 37.71 26.80 -4.33
N ILE A 440 37.44 25.63 -3.77
CA ILE A 440 38.28 24.99 -2.75
C ILE A 440 39.63 24.52 -3.34
N TYR A 441 39.61 23.89 -4.51
CA TYR A 441 40.81 23.31 -5.12
C TYR A 441 41.65 24.34 -5.90
N SER A 442 41.05 25.43 -6.38
CA SER A 442 41.75 26.50 -7.10
C SER A 442 42.43 27.51 -6.18
N ALA A 443 42.15 27.46 -4.87
CA ALA A 443 42.83 28.26 -3.86
C ALA A 443 44.17 27.63 -3.47
N LEU A 444 45.28 28.35 -3.71
CA LEU A 444 46.61 27.91 -3.27
C LEU A 444 46.73 27.98 -1.74
N SER A 445 46.44 26.88 -1.05
CA SER A 445 46.62 26.81 0.40
C SER A 445 48.08 26.67 0.79
N ARG A 446 48.42 27.29 1.93
CA ARG A 446 49.69 27.09 2.62
C ARG A 446 49.48 26.10 3.75
N LYS A 447 50.37 25.11 3.84
CA LYS A 447 50.46 24.22 4.98
C LYS A 447 51.53 24.76 5.92
N ILE A 448 51.14 25.05 7.15
CA ILE A 448 52.02 25.61 8.17
C ILE A 448 52.10 24.57 9.28
N THR A 449 53.31 24.22 9.70
CA THR A 449 53.52 23.42 10.91
C THR A 449 54.18 24.27 11.97
N CYS A 450 53.60 24.31 13.16
CA CYS A 450 54.13 25.06 14.29
C CYS A 450 53.96 24.28 15.59
N VAL A 451 54.86 24.55 16.52
CA VAL A 451 54.84 24.02 17.88
C VAL A 451 54.49 25.18 18.80
N ALA A 452 53.45 25.02 19.60
CA ALA A 452 53.02 25.98 20.61
C ALA A 452 53.01 25.33 21.99
N ARG A 453 52.84 26.16 23.03
CA ARG A 453 52.53 25.71 24.39
C ARG A 453 51.28 24.84 24.36
N MET A 454 51.21 23.88 25.27
CA MET A 454 50.06 22.98 25.34
C MET A 454 48.80 23.75 25.69
N ASN A 455 47.88 23.82 24.72
CA ASN A 455 46.54 24.32 24.88
C ASN A 455 45.57 23.20 24.47
N LEU A 456 44.83 22.67 25.45
CA LEU A 456 43.86 21.58 25.27
C LEU A 456 42.48 22.09 24.84
N GLU A 457 42.27 23.41 24.77
CA GLU A 457 41.00 24.02 24.36
C GLU A 457 40.85 24.07 22.83
N LEU A 458 41.94 23.87 22.07
CA LEU A 458 41.95 23.92 20.60
C LEU A 458 41.70 22.56 19.96
N GLU A 459 40.77 22.51 19.01
CA GLU A 459 40.30 21.29 18.36
C GLU A 459 40.63 21.21 16.86
N LEU A 460 40.47 20.02 16.27
CA LEU A 460 40.50 19.86 14.83
C LEU A 460 39.34 20.65 14.21
N GLY A 461 39.64 21.49 13.23
CA GLY A 461 38.67 22.32 12.55
C GLY A 461 38.55 23.75 13.10
N ASP A 462 39.10 24.04 14.28
CA ASP A 462 39.14 25.41 14.81
C ASP A 462 40.00 26.33 13.95
N ILE A 463 39.63 27.60 13.93
CA ILE A 463 40.36 28.64 13.21
C ILE A 463 41.15 29.46 14.22
N VAL A 464 42.46 29.52 14.03
CA VAL A 464 43.38 30.29 14.87
C VAL A 464 44.01 31.42 14.07
N ASN A 465 44.22 32.56 14.71
CA ASN A 465 44.99 33.64 14.12
C ASN A 465 46.46 33.42 14.45
N LEU A 466 47.23 32.99 13.46
CA LEU A 466 48.68 32.86 13.60
C LEU A 466 49.30 34.24 13.47
N LYS A 467 49.94 34.74 14.55
CA LYS A 467 50.65 36.02 14.62
C LYS A 467 52.14 35.79 14.84
N ARG A 468 52.97 36.22 13.88
CA ARG A 468 54.42 36.26 14.07
C ARG A 468 55.02 37.57 13.56
N ASP A 469 55.80 38.18 14.43
CA ASP A 469 56.72 39.25 14.08
C ASP A 469 57.99 38.60 13.50
N MET A 470 58.28 38.86 12.22
CA MET A 470 59.57 38.49 11.61
C MET A 470 60.54 39.67 11.75
N PRO A 471 61.84 39.43 12.01
CA PRO A 471 62.84 40.48 11.82
C PRO A 471 62.87 40.90 10.34
N LEU A 472 63.05 42.20 10.09
CA LEU A 472 63.18 42.81 8.76
C LEU A 472 64.40 42.27 8.00
N THR A 473 64.28 41.12 7.33
CA THR A 473 65.26 40.66 6.34
C THR A 473 64.67 40.79 4.93
N VAL A 474 64.55 42.04 4.46
CA VAL A 474 64.30 42.33 3.04
C VAL A 474 65.60 42.95 2.47
N PRO A 475 66.08 42.51 1.28
CA PRO A 475 67.31 43.06 0.69
C PRO A 475 67.21 44.58 0.49
N ALA A 476 68.30 45.29 0.78
CA ALA A 476 68.31 46.76 0.85
C ALA A 476 67.83 47.47 -0.43
N GLY A 477 67.97 46.83 -1.60
CA GLY A 477 67.65 47.39 -2.92
C GLY A 477 66.17 47.36 -3.34
N TYR A 478 65.26 46.78 -2.55
CA TYR A 478 63.83 46.80 -2.88
C TYR A 478 63.20 48.17 -2.59
N SER A 479 62.24 48.61 -3.40
CA SER A 479 61.46 49.83 -3.08
C SER A 479 60.68 49.65 -1.78
N ASP A 480 60.46 50.71 -1.02
CA ASP A 480 59.81 50.61 0.29
C ASP A 480 58.37 50.08 0.21
N TYR A 481 57.68 50.29 -0.93
CA TYR A 481 56.40 49.65 -1.23
C TYR A 481 56.53 48.14 -1.45
N THR A 482 57.63 47.69 -2.06
CA THR A 482 57.89 46.26 -2.25
C THR A 482 58.34 45.63 -0.94
N LYS A 483 59.15 46.31 -0.13
CA LYS A 483 59.45 45.91 1.26
C LYS A 483 58.15 45.76 2.06
N TYR A 484 57.22 46.69 1.92
CA TYR A 484 55.88 46.63 2.54
C TYR A 484 55.04 45.44 2.07
N LYS A 485 54.92 45.20 0.75
CA LYS A 485 54.23 44.02 0.20
C LYS A 485 54.90 42.68 0.55
N SER A 486 56.17 42.72 0.93
CA SER A 486 56.97 41.55 1.33
C SER A 486 57.23 41.46 2.83
N LEU A 487 56.68 42.39 3.64
CA LEU A 487 56.61 42.27 5.10
C LEU A 487 55.73 41.07 5.44
N ASN A 488 56.36 39.93 5.73
CA ASN A 488 55.69 38.77 6.29
C ASN A 488 55.54 38.92 7.80
N THR A 489 54.82 39.95 8.28
CA THR A 489 54.07 39.79 9.53
C THR A 489 53.00 38.74 9.22
N PHE A 490 53.21 37.51 9.70
CA PHE A 490 52.25 36.45 9.49
C PHE A 490 51.05 36.79 10.36
N TYR A 491 50.04 37.42 9.78
CA TYR A 491 48.67 37.47 10.29
C TYR A 491 47.86 36.62 9.32
N ARG A 492 47.55 35.39 9.73
CA ARG A 492 46.76 34.46 8.90
C ARG A 492 45.72 33.77 9.75
N ALA A 493 44.49 33.74 9.23
CA ALA A 493 43.48 32.83 9.73
C ALA A 493 43.82 31.42 9.22
N CYS A 494 44.07 30.52 10.17
CA CYS A 494 44.56 29.17 9.91
C CYS A 494 43.60 28.17 10.52
N LYS A 495 43.07 27.24 9.73
CA LYS A 495 42.30 26.10 10.23
C LYS A 495 43.23 25.01 10.74
N ILE A 496 42.98 24.49 11.92
CA ILE A 496 43.71 23.35 12.48
C ILE A 496 43.25 22.08 11.73
N VAL A 497 44.18 21.45 11.02
CA VAL A 497 43.94 20.20 10.26
C VAL A 497 44.71 19.00 10.82
N GLY A 498 45.56 19.22 11.81
CA GLY A 498 46.26 18.16 12.53
C GLY A 498 46.76 18.65 13.88
N LEU A 499 46.68 17.77 14.88
CA LEU A 499 47.11 17.99 16.26
C LEU A 499 47.96 16.81 16.71
N SER A 500 49.10 17.08 17.34
CA SER A 500 49.92 16.05 17.97
C SER A 500 50.43 16.58 19.31
N TYR A 501 50.05 15.89 20.39
CA TYR A 501 50.38 16.27 21.76
C TYR A 501 51.70 15.64 22.20
N ASP A 502 52.62 16.47 22.70
CA ASP A 502 53.84 16.05 23.39
C ASP A 502 53.71 16.41 24.88
N PHE A 503 53.19 15.48 25.67
CA PHE A 503 52.99 15.65 27.12
C PHE A 503 54.30 15.77 27.89
N GLN A 504 55.40 15.19 27.39
CA GLN A 504 56.70 15.29 28.05
C GLN A 504 57.23 16.72 27.98
N LYS A 505 57.06 17.39 26.84
CA LYS A 505 57.50 18.79 26.65
C LYS A 505 56.42 19.82 26.97
N ARG A 506 55.20 19.39 27.30
CA ARG A 506 54.01 20.24 27.45
C ARG A 506 53.80 21.14 26.21
N GLN A 507 53.92 20.53 25.04
CA GLN A 507 53.82 21.20 23.75
C GLN A 507 52.79 20.52 22.85
N VAL A 508 52.24 21.30 21.92
CA VAL A 508 51.37 20.78 20.86
C VAL A 508 51.94 21.19 19.52
N LYS A 509 52.04 20.22 18.62
CA LYS A 509 52.36 20.44 17.22
C LYS A 509 51.06 20.59 16.43
N TYR A 510 50.83 21.78 15.91
CA TYR A 510 49.72 22.10 15.03
C TYR A 510 50.15 21.93 13.59
N THR A 511 49.31 21.25 12.80
CA THR A 511 49.30 21.34 11.34
C THR A 511 48.14 22.24 10.95
N LEU A 512 48.48 23.36 10.35
CA LEU A 512 47.57 24.45 10.03
C LEU A 512 47.41 24.57 8.51
N ARG A 513 46.17 24.77 8.06
CA ARG A 513 45.84 25.12 6.67
C ARG A 513 45.38 26.58 6.62
N ASP A 514 46.03 27.35 5.76
CA ASP A 514 45.65 28.74 5.53
C ASP A 514 44.25 28.84 4.92
N VAL A 515 43.38 29.60 5.58
CA VAL A 515 41.99 29.90 5.17
C VAL A 515 41.74 31.41 5.13
N SER A 516 42.81 32.20 5.04
CA SER A 516 42.72 33.67 5.02
C SER A 516 41.97 34.15 3.76
N ASN A 517 40.96 34.97 3.96
CA ASN A 517 40.18 35.68 2.93
C ASN A 517 40.33 37.21 3.08
N LYS A 518 39.74 38.01 2.19
CA LYS A 518 39.77 39.49 2.26
C LYS A 518 39.28 40.07 3.60
N ASN A 519 38.42 39.35 4.33
CA ASN A 519 37.88 39.78 5.62
C ASN A 519 38.78 39.38 6.83
N THR A 520 39.85 38.62 6.58
CA THR A 520 40.83 38.18 7.59
C THR A 520 42.26 38.55 7.24
N GLU A 521 42.46 39.22 6.11
CA GLU A 521 43.66 40.03 5.90
C GLU A 521 43.76 41.04 7.06
N PRO A 522 44.96 41.23 7.63
CA PRO A 522 45.14 42.22 8.69
C PRO A 522 44.63 43.57 8.20
N ILE A 523 43.67 44.16 8.92
CA ILE A 523 43.30 45.56 8.74
C ILE A 523 44.59 46.35 8.91
N MET A 524 44.92 47.18 7.91
CA MET A 524 46.10 48.04 7.95
C MET A 524 45.96 49.07 9.09
N ASP A 525 46.28 48.70 10.33
CA ASP A 525 46.47 49.68 11.41
C ASP A 525 47.87 50.27 11.30
N PHE A 526 47.96 51.22 10.37
CA PHE A 526 49.16 51.94 9.92
C PHE A 526 49.68 52.99 10.94
N ILE A 527 49.40 52.84 12.24
CA ILE A 527 49.73 53.87 13.25
C ILE A 527 51.10 53.63 13.91
N GLN A 528 51.57 52.38 14.03
CA GLN A 528 52.81 52.10 14.79
C GLN A 528 54.13 52.40 14.05
N TYR A 529 54.12 52.70 12.73
CA TYR A 529 55.32 52.96 11.94
C TYR A 529 55.46 54.39 11.39
N GLN A 530 54.52 55.30 11.67
CA GLN A 530 54.59 56.68 11.16
C GLN A 530 55.69 57.53 11.81
N THR A 531 56.24 57.14 12.97
CA THR A 531 57.20 57.97 13.72
C THR A 531 58.65 57.87 13.24
N GLN A 532 58.96 57.14 12.17
CA GLN A 532 60.32 57.01 11.63
C GLN A 532 60.51 57.52 10.20
N PHE A 533 59.54 58.26 9.63
CA PHE A 533 59.74 58.91 8.33
C PHE A 533 60.30 60.34 8.53
N PRO A 534 61.49 60.68 7.99
CA PRO A 534 61.85 62.07 7.83
C PRO A 534 60.90 62.71 6.80
N ILE A 535 60.28 63.82 7.18
CA ILE A 535 59.39 64.64 6.35
C ILE A 535 60.10 64.95 5.02
N PRO A 536 59.45 64.80 3.84
CA PRO A 536 60.07 65.17 2.58
C PRO A 536 60.33 66.69 2.56
N LEU A 537 61.58 67.05 2.25
CA LEU A 537 62.00 68.42 1.97
C LEU A 537 61.05 69.07 0.95
N LYS A 538 60.41 70.18 1.34
CA LYS A 538 59.73 71.09 0.40
C LYS A 538 60.76 71.63 -0.59
N ASN A 539 60.69 71.19 -1.84
CA ASN A 539 61.41 71.86 -2.92
C ASN A 539 60.79 73.25 -3.14
N ARG A 540 61.59 74.29 -2.84
CA ARG A 540 61.48 75.58 -3.51
C ARG A 540 61.89 75.40 -4.98
N ARG A 541 61.20 76.17 -5.83
CA ARG A 541 61.35 76.35 -7.29
C ARG A 541 62.65 75.86 -7.93
#